data_AF-X1IMD6-F1
#
_entry.id   AF-X1IMD6-F1
#
_cell.length_a   1.000
_cell.length_b   1.000
_cell.length_c   1.000
_cell.angle_alpha   90.00
_cell.angle_beta   90.00
_cell.angle_gamma   90.00
#
_symmetry.space_group_name_H-M   'P 1'
#
loop_
_entity.id
_entity.type
_entity.pdbx_description
1 polymer ?
#
loop_
_entity_poly.entity_id
_entity_poly.type
_entity_poly.pdbx_seq_one_letter_code
_entity_poly.pdbx_strand_id
1 'polypeptide(L)'
;DYVNNYHWGSVTELAKRVGKQPSYIVDRIRLLELPSRLSNEIFSGRKFSVSHAEELLRLENHEDMEDVAEAIKEHGLSREATSEVVKLVKEHDIPVERAVETVQATTKLRERAQVISEQARRSLVEAEPHKAKRIIEIADEGLRGVAKRLELFPERSQKMEPKFEHLAMWEERGIIPYTMWDFAYRDDYAGDKDFHGNCSPQIVEQCIWRFTEERDLVVDPMAGSGTALDVCRRFNRR
;
A
#
# COMPACT_ATOMS: atom_id res chain seq x y z
N ASP A 1 13.07 -32.65 -18.47
CA ASP A 1 12.85 -33.37 -17.19
C ASP A 1 14.07 -34.14 -16.71
N TYR A 2 14.89 -33.51 -15.87
CA TYR A 2 16.04 -34.14 -15.20
C TYR A 2 15.64 -35.43 -14.46
N VAL A 3 14.51 -35.43 -13.75
CA VAL A 3 14.03 -36.59 -12.96
C VAL A 3 13.69 -37.80 -13.85
N ASN A 4 13.09 -37.55 -15.02
CA ASN A 4 12.78 -38.60 -16.00
C ASN A 4 14.05 -39.16 -16.64
N ASN A 5 14.99 -38.29 -17.00
CA ASN A 5 16.25 -38.68 -17.63
C ASN A 5 17.11 -39.58 -16.71
N TYR A 6 17.10 -39.32 -15.41
CA TYR A 6 17.84 -40.12 -14.42
C TYR A 6 17.01 -41.26 -13.79
N HIS A 7 15.86 -41.61 -14.37
CA HIS A 7 15.06 -42.80 -14.01
C HIS A 7 14.53 -42.80 -12.56
N TRP A 8 14.30 -41.62 -11.97
CA TRP A 8 13.78 -41.48 -10.61
C TRP A 8 12.26 -41.54 -10.52
N GLY A 9 11.57 -41.68 -11.66
CA GLY A 9 10.11 -41.64 -11.75
C GLY A 9 9.58 -40.20 -11.75
N SER A 10 8.42 -39.98 -11.14
CA SER A 10 7.83 -38.64 -10.98
C SER A 10 8.47 -37.85 -9.83
N VAL A 11 8.36 -36.51 -9.87
CA VAL A 11 8.80 -35.64 -8.76
C VAL A 11 8.18 -36.07 -7.43
N THR A 12 6.92 -36.50 -7.43
CA THR A 12 6.21 -36.98 -6.24
C THR A 12 6.81 -38.27 -5.67
N GLU A 13 7.23 -39.20 -6.54
CA GLU A 13 7.89 -40.44 -6.11
C GLU A 13 9.27 -40.17 -5.54
N LEU A 14 10.04 -39.30 -6.20
CA LEU A 14 11.34 -38.85 -5.69
C LEU A 14 11.20 -38.17 -4.33
N ALA A 15 10.23 -37.26 -4.19
CA ALA A 15 9.95 -36.56 -2.93
C ALA A 15 9.61 -37.54 -1.79
N LYS A 16 8.77 -38.56 -2.06
CA LYS A 16 8.45 -39.63 -1.10
C LYS A 16 9.70 -40.41 -0.67
N ARG A 17 10.59 -40.77 -1.61
CA ARG A 17 11.83 -41.51 -1.30
C ARG A 17 12.83 -40.71 -0.49
N VAL A 18 12.93 -39.39 -0.74
CA VAL A 18 13.86 -38.48 -0.05
C VAL A 18 13.26 -37.94 1.26
N GLY A 19 11.98 -38.22 1.55
CA GLY A 19 11.29 -37.74 2.75
C GLY A 19 11.09 -36.22 2.74
N LYS A 20 10.88 -35.63 1.56
CA LYS A 20 10.68 -34.19 1.37
C LYS A 20 9.36 -33.93 0.66
N GLN A 21 8.93 -32.67 0.67
CA GLN A 21 7.76 -32.25 -0.09
C GLN A 21 8.09 -32.18 -1.59
N PRO A 22 7.14 -32.46 -2.49
CA PRO A 22 7.35 -32.31 -3.92
C PRO A 22 7.83 -30.91 -4.32
N SER A 23 7.32 -29.86 -3.66
CA SER A 23 7.73 -28.47 -3.88
C SER A 23 9.24 -28.28 -3.67
N TYR A 24 9.81 -28.83 -2.59
CA TYR A 24 11.24 -28.75 -2.32
C TYR A 24 12.10 -29.31 -3.45
N ILE A 25 11.66 -30.40 -4.09
CA ILE A 25 12.37 -31.00 -5.22
C ILE A 25 12.27 -30.09 -6.46
N VAL A 26 11.08 -29.52 -6.72
CA VAL A 26 10.87 -28.57 -7.84
C VAL A 26 11.76 -27.35 -7.66
N ASP A 27 11.77 -26.75 -6.48
CA ASP A 27 12.58 -25.55 -6.18
C ASP A 27 14.07 -25.85 -6.37
N ARG A 28 14.52 -27.05 -5.96
CA ARG A 28 15.90 -27.48 -6.15
C ARG A 28 16.28 -27.69 -7.62
N ILE A 29 15.36 -28.20 -8.43
CA ILE A 29 15.57 -28.39 -9.86
C ILE A 29 15.64 -27.03 -10.56
N ARG A 30 14.82 -26.06 -10.16
CA ARG A 30 14.83 -24.70 -10.73
C ARG A 30 16.16 -23.98 -10.52
N LEU A 31 16.93 -24.32 -9.48
CA LEU A 31 18.28 -23.77 -9.30
C LEU A 31 19.23 -24.07 -10.47
N LEU A 32 18.92 -25.08 -11.29
CA LEU A 32 19.66 -25.36 -12.52
C LEU A 32 19.41 -24.33 -13.64
N GLU A 33 18.35 -23.52 -13.52
CA GLU A 33 18.01 -22.44 -14.44
C GLU A 33 18.80 -21.16 -14.13
N LEU A 34 19.52 -21.10 -13.01
CA LEU A 34 20.32 -19.93 -12.64
C LEU A 34 21.49 -19.69 -13.62
N PRO A 35 21.86 -18.42 -13.84
CA PRO A 35 23.09 -18.06 -14.52
C PRO A 35 24.32 -18.75 -13.90
N SER A 36 25.23 -19.23 -14.75
CA SER A 36 26.40 -20.00 -14.29
C SER A 36 27.29 -19.26 -13.29
N ARG A 37 27.32 -17.92 -13.37
CA ARG A 37 28.00 -17.06 -12.38
C ARG A 37 27.40 -17.27 -10.99
N LEU A 38 26.08 -17.18 -10.86
CA LEU A 38 25.36 -17.34 -9.60
C LEU A 38 25.40 -18.77 -9.07
N SER A 39 25.34 -19.78 -9.93
CA SER A 39 25.44 -21.18 -9.50
C SER A 39 26.73 -21.45 -8.73
N ASN A 40 27.87 -20.88 -9.18
CA ASN A 40 29.16 -21.01 -8.50
C ASN A 40 29.19 -20.26 -7.16
N GLU A 41 28.47 -19.15 -7.05
CA GLU A 41 28.40 -18.35 -5.82
C GLU A 41 27.69 -19.09 -4.67
N ILE A 42 26.65 -19.86 -4.96
CA ILE A 42 25.91 -20.66 -3.95
C ILE A 42 26.85 -21.62 -3.21
N PHE A 43 27.82 -22.22 -3.92
CA PHE A 43 28.74 -23.19 -3.33
C PHE A 43 29.91 -22.55 -2.58
N SER A 44 30.23 -21.29 -2.88
CA SER A 44 31.43 -20.62 -2.38
C SER A 44 31.15 -19.70 -1.18
N GLY A 45 29.94 -19.17 -1.04
CA GLY A 45 29.64 -18.10 -0.09
C GLY A 45 28.82 -18.52 1.14
N ARG A 46 29.21 -18.03 2.34
CA ARG A 46 28.31 -18.01 3.53
C ARG A 46 27.20 -16.97 3.42
N LYS A 47 27.39 -15.94 2.58
CA LYS A 47 26.49 -14.78 2.46
C LYS A 47 25.35 -14.99 1.47
N PHE A 48 25.52 -15.87 0.49
CA PHE A 48 24.50 -16.15 -0.53
C PHE A 48 24.04 -17.60 -0.38
N SER A 49 22.83 -17.78 0.16
CA SER A 49 22.29 -19.11 0.44
C SER A 49 21.38 -19.59 -0.69
N VAL A 50 21.07 -20.88 -0.68
CA VAL A 50 20.09 -21.49 -1.59
C VAL A 50 18.74 -20.75 -1.54
N SER A 51 18.28 -20.38 -0.35
CA SER A 51 17.00 -19.68 -0.20
C SER A 51 17.02 -18.27 -0.79
N HIS A 52 18.18 -17.63 -0.90
CA HIS A 52 18.31 -16.38 -1.65
C HIS A 52 18.20 -16.66 -3.15
N ALA A 53 18.90 -17.68 -3.62
CA ALA A 53 18.86 -18.09 -5.02
C ALA A 53 17.45 -18.50 -5.49
N GLU A 54 16.65 -19.12 -4.62
CA GLU A 54 15.24 -19.44 -4.86
C GLU A 54 14.38 -18.17 -5.05
N GLU A 55 14.66 -17.07 -4.35
CA GLU A 55 13.96 -15.80 -4.58
C GLU A 55 14.37 -15.16 -5.92
N LEU A 56 15.66 -15.22 -6.28
CA LEU A 56 16.15 -14.65 -7.55
C LEU A 56 15.51 -15.29 -8.78
N LEU A 57 15.18 -16.59 -8.72
CA LEU A 57 14.48 -17.31 -9.79
C LEU A 57 13.08 -16.75 -10.11
N ARG A 58 12.56 -15.82 -9.31
CA ARG A 58 11.30 -15.12 -9.60
C ARG A 58 11.50 -14.00 -10.62
N LEU A 59 12.73 -13.51 -10.80
CA LEU A 59 13.10 -12.53 -11.83
C LEU A 59 13.24 -13.24 -13.18
N GLU A 60 13.03 -12.51 -14.27
CA GLU A 60 13.15 -13.03 -15.63
C GLU A 60 14.48 -12.61 -16.26
N ASN A 61 14.97 -11.41 -15.91
CA ASN A 61 16.24 -10.88 -16.41
C ASN A 61 17.43 -11.44 -15.61
N HIS A 62 18.44 -11.93 -16.33
CA HIS A 62 19.67 -12.43 -15.72
C HIS A 62 20.54 -11.31 -15.14
N GLU A 63 20.50 -10.11 -15.72
CA GLU A 63 21.25 -8.95 -15.22
C GLU A 63 20.75 -8.56 -13.82
N ASP A 64 19.43 -8.38 -13.66
CA ASP A 64 18.81 -8.11 -12.36
C ASP A 64 19.12 -9.19 -11.31
N MET A 65 19.19 -10.47 -11.72
CA MET A 65 19.58 -11.55 -10.80
C MET A 65 21.02 -11.38 -10.30
N GLU A 66 21.95 -10.98 -11.17
CA GLU A 66 23.35 -10.73 -10.82
C GLU A 66 23.46 -9.52 -9.88
N ASP A 67 22.75 -8.43 -10.19
CA ASP A 67 22.75 -7.21 -9.38
C ASP A 67 22.17 -7.45 -7.98
N VAL A 68 21.05 -8.18 -7.87
CA VAL A 68 20.48 -8.51 -6.55
C VAL A 68 21.40 -9.46 -5.78
N ALA A 69 22.07 -10.40 -6.45
CA ALA A 69 23.06 -11.26 -5.80
C ALA A 69 24.26 -10.47 -5.25
N GLU A 70 24.72 -9.45 -5.97
CA GLU A 70 25.75 -8.53 -5.49
C GLU A 70 25.28 -7.74 -4.27
N ALA A 71 24.06 -7.17 -4.32
CA ALA A 71 23.47 -6.46 -3.20
C ALA A 71 23.32 -7.33 -1.94
N ILE A 72 22.99 -8.62 -2.08
CA ILE A 72 22.94 -9.57 -0.96
C ILE A 72 24.32 -9.72 -0.30
N LYS A 73 25.39 -9.84 -1.09
CA LYS A 73 26.76 -10.02 -0.58
C LYS A 73 27.30 -8.76 0.10
N GLU A 74 27.00 -7.60 -0.48
CA GLU A 74 27.47 -6.31 0.01
C GLU A 74 26.74 -5.92 1.29
N HIS A 75 25.40 -5.95 1.27
CA HIS A 75 24.59 -5.44 2.37
C HIS A 75 24.15 -6.50 3.38
N GLY A 76 24.37 -7.79 3.09
CA GLY A 76 23.97 -8.88 3.98
C GLY A 76 22.44 -8.97 4.15
N LEU A 77 21.71 -8.84 3.05
CA LEU A 77 20.24 -8.87 3.07
C LEU A 77 19.72 -10.22 3.61
N SER A 78 18.63 -10.17 4.39
CA SER A 78 17.91 -11.40 4.77
C SER A 78 17.12 -11.94 3.58
N ARG A 79 16.62 -13.18 3.70
CA ARG A 79 15.73 -13.77 2.69
C ARG A 79 14.48 -12.92 2.50
N GLU A 80 13.90 -12.44 3.59
CA GLU A 80 12.69 -11.61 3.59
C GLU A 80 12.97 -10.27 2.87
N ALA A 81 14.06 -9.59 3.21
CA ALA A 81 14.47 -8.35 2.54
C ALA A 81 14.74 -8.59 1.04
N THR A 82 15.39 -9.70 0.69
CA THR A 82 15.62 -10.10 -0.71
C THR A 82 14.30 -10.32 -1.45
N SER A 83 13.33 -10.99 -0.82
CA SER A 83 12.01 -11.19 -1.41
C SER A 83 11.27 -9.87 -1.67
N GLU A 84 11.42 -8.88 -0.77
CA GLU A 84 10.88 -7.53 -0.97
C GLU A 84 11.59 -6.81 -2.13
N VAL A 85 12.92 -6.87 -2.21
CA VAL A 85 13.69 -6.28 -3.32
C VAL A 85 13.26 -6.90 -4.66
N VAL A 86 13.25 -8.22 -4.76
CA VAL A 86 12.81 -8.95 -5.95
C VAL A 86 11.39 -8.58 -6.35
N LYS A 87 10.49 -8.40 -5.38
CA LYS A 87 9.12 -7.95 -5.64
C LYS A 87 9.09 -6.54 -6.22
N LEU A 88 9.87 -5.61 -5.67
CA LEU A 88 9.96 -4.23 -6.18
C LEU A 88 10.49 -4.19 -7.61
N VAL A 89 11.57 -4.92 -7.89
CA VAL A 89 12.17 -5.01 -9.23
C VAL A 89 11.16 -5.60 -10.22
N LYS A 90 10.54 -6.75 -9.87
CA LYS A 90 9.60 -7.45 -10.76
C LYS A 90 8.29 -6.69 -11.02
N GLU A 91 7.66 -6.15 -9.97
CA GLU A 91 6.32 -5.56 -10.09
C GLU A 91 6.36 -4.09 -10.51
N HIS A 92 7.46 -3.40 -10.26
CA HIS A 92 7.57 -1.94 -10.42
C HIS A 92 8.71 -1.49 -11.33
N ASP A 93 9.52 -2.40 -11.87
CA ASP A 93 10.63 -2.08 -12.78
C ASP A 93 11.60 -1.05 -12.17
N ILE A 94 11.79 -1.16 -10.84
CA ILE A 94 12.66 -0.26 -10.08
C ILE A 94 14.10 -0.79 -10.18
N PRO A 95 15.11 0.06 -10.45
CA PRO A 95 16.52 -0.34 -10.40
C PRO A 95 16.87 -0.99 -9.06
N VAL A 96 17.71 -2.03 -9.12
CA VAL A 96 18.03 -2.88 -7.96
C VAL A 96 18.58 -2.06 -6.80
N GLU A 97 19.47 -1.10 -7.05
CA GLU A 97 20.07 -0.25 -6.02
C GLU A 97 19.00 0.53 -5.25
N ARG A 98 18.07 1.14 -5.99
CA ARG A 98 16.98 1.93 -5.40
C ARG A 98 15.99 1.05 -4.63
N ALA A 99 15.73 -0.15 -5.12
CA ALA A 99 14.90 -1.13 -4.42
C ALA A 99 15.57 -1.55 -3.09
N VAL A 100 16.88 -1.80 -3.09
CA VAL A 100 17.66 -2.17 -1.91
C VAL A 100 17.67 -1.04 -0.88
N GLU A 101 17.94 0.20 -1.29
CA GLU A 101 17.88 1.37 -0.40
C GLU A 101 16.51 1.52 0.26
N THR A 102 15.44 1.36 -0.52
CA THR A 102 14.07 1.46 -0.03
C THR A 102 13.80 0.39 1.01
N VAL A 103 14.15 -0.88 0.74
CA VAL A 103 13.94 -2.00 1.67
C VAL A 103 14.78 -1.86 2.93
N GLN A 104 16.01 -1.38 2.84
CA GLN A 104 16.84 -1.13 4.03
C GLN A 104 16.26 0.00 4.89
N ALA A 105 15.79 1.08 4.27
CA ALA A 105 15.16 2.18 4.98
C ALA A 105 13.88 1.71 5.70
N THR A 106 13.02 0.95 5.03
CA THR A 106 11.79 0.40 5.63
C THR A 106 12.09 -0.61 6.72
N THR A 107 13.12 -1.46 6.57
CA THR A 107 13.53 -2.42 7.59
C THR A 107 14.03 -1.72 8.85
N LYS A 108 14.89 -0.71 8.71
CA LYS A 108 15.36 0.12 9.85
C LYS A 108 14.20 0.80 10.56
N LEU A 109 13.23 1.33 9.80
CA LEU A 109 12.03 1.95 10.38
C LEU A 109 11.17 0.93 11.13
N ARG A 110 10.97 -0.27 10.57
CA ARG A 110 10.23 -1.37 11.20
C ARG A 110 10.91 -1.82 12.50
N GLU A 111 12.22 -2.00 12.50
CA GLU A 111 12.99 -2.36 13.71
C GLU A 111 12.81 -1.32 14.81
N ARG A 112 12.95 -0.03 14.49
CA ARG A 112 12.71 1.06 15.45
C ARG A 112 11.28 1.08 15.96
N ALA A 113 10.30 0.91 15.07
CA ALA A 113 8.89 0.87 15.44
C ALA A 113 8.57 -0.31 16.36
N GLN A 114 9.17 -1.48 16.14
CA GLN A 114 9.03 -2.64 17.02
C GLN A 114 9.56 -2.36 18.43
N VAL A 115 10.74 -1.73 18.55
CA VAL A 115 11.31 -1.37 19.85
C VAL A 115 10.41 -0.38 20.60
N ILE A 116 9.94 0.67 19.93
CA ILE A 116 9.04 1.67 20.51
C ILE A 116 7.71 1.03 20.93
N SER A 117 7.16 0.16 20.07
CA SER A 117 5.92 -0.55 20.35
C SER A 117 6.05 -1.46 21.58
N GLU A 118 7.17 -2.18 21.70
CA GLU A 118 7.45 -3.06 22.84
C GLU A 118 7.64 -2.25 24.14
N GLN A 119 8.32 -1.10 24.07
CA GLN A 119 8.44 -0.18 25.20
C GLN A 119 7.08 0.37 25.64
N ALA A 120 6.27 0.86 24.70
CA ALA A 120 4.93 1.36 24.97
C ALA A 120 4.03 0.26 25.57
N ARG A 121 4.12 -0.97 25.04
CA ARG A 121 3.40 -2.13 25.55
C ARG A 121 3.75 -2.42 27.01
N ARG A 122 5.02 -2.36 27.39
CA ARG A 122 5.47 -2.56 28.78
C ARG A 122 4.88 -1.50 29.72
N SER A 123 5.00 -0.22 29.37
CA SER A 123 4.45 0.88 30.18
C SER A 123 2.93 0.82 30.33
N LEU A 124 2.19 0.39 29.29
CA LEU A 124 0.74 0.20 29.33
C LEU A 124 0.31 -0.94 30.26
N VAL A 125 1.05 -2.06 30.25
CA VAL A 125 0.79 -3.20 31.14
C VAL A 125 1.05 -2.83 32.60
N GLU A 126 2.08 -2.00 32.86
CA GLU A 126 2.39 -1.49 34.21
C GLU A 126 1.32 -0.52 34.74
N ALA A 127 0.74 0.33 33.87
CA ALA A 127 -0.21 1.36 34.28
C ALA A 127 -1.66 0.85 34.50
N GLU A 128 -2.19 0.01 33.60
CA GLU A 128 -3.60 -0.46 33.68
C GLU A 128 -3.76 -1.93 33.20
N PRO A 129 -3.49 -2.94 34.04
CA PRO A 129 -3.44 -4.35 33.62
C PRO A 129 -4.78 -4.88 33.09
N HIS A 130 -5.92 -4.38 33.59
CA HIS A 130 -7.26 -4.82 33.17
C HIS A 130 -7.73 -4.22 31.84
N LYS A 131 -7.18 -3.07 31.41
CA LYS A 131 -7.50 -2.42 30.13
C LYS A 131 -6.40 -2.60 29.08
N ALA A 132 -5.19 -2.97 29.51
CA ALA A 132 -4.02 -3.17 28.66
C ALA A 132 -4.33 -4.07 27.45
N LYS A 133 -5.07 -5.17 27.64
CA LYS A 133 -5.42 -6.08 26.55
C LYS A 133 -6.17 -5.38 25.40
N ARG A 134 -7.16 -4.54 25.73
CA ARG A 134 -7.98 -3.82 24.73
C ARG A 134 -7.20 -2.68 24.08
N ILE A 135 -6.38 -1.96 24.85
CA ILE A 135 -5.54 -0.88 24.33
C ILE A 135 -4.47 -1.43 23.37
N ILE A 136 -3.86 -2.57 23.73
CA ILE A 136 -2.90 -3.27 22.87
C ILE A 136 -3.54 -3.70 21.55
N GLU A 137 -4.76 -4.25 21.59
CA GLU A 137 -5.47 -4.71 20.38
C GLU A 137 -5.80 -3.56 19.43
N ILE A 138 -6.26 -2.42 19.94
CA ILE A 138 -6.50 -1.19 19.17
C ILE A 138 -5.20 -0.65 18.57
N ALA A 139 -4.12 -0.62 19.35
CA ALA A 139 -2.82 -0.16 18.89
C ALA A 139 -2.23 -1.07 17.80
N ASP A 140 -2.35 -2.38 17.94
CA ASP A 140 -1.91 -3.39 16.95
C ASP A 140 -2.66 -3.24 15.62
N GLU A 141 -3.96 -2.97 15.67
CA GLU A 141 -4.79 -2.76 14.49
C GLU A 141 -4.42 -1.44 13.78
N GLY A 142 -4.18 -0.38 14.56
CA GLY A 142 -3.69 0.90 14.05
C GLY A 142 -2.31 0.78 13.39
N LEU A 143 -1.36 0.09 14.05
CA LEU A 143 -0.01 -0.16 13.53
C LEU A 143 -0.05 -1.01 12.26
N ARG A 144 -0.87 -2.06 12.20
CA ARG A 144 -1.09 -2.84 10.96
C ARG A 144 -1.62 -1.97 9.83
N GLY A 145 -2.56 -1.07 10.13
CA GLY A 145 -3.08 -0.11 9.16
C GLY A 145 -2.00 0.83 8.62
N VAL A 146 -1.12 1.33 9.48
CA VAL A 146 0.02 2.18 9.11
C VAL A 146 1.08 1.40 8.31
N ALA A 147 1.44 0.20 8.77
CA ALA A 147 2.40 -0.66 8.09
C ALA A 147 1.95 -1.03 6.67
N LYS A 148 0.66 -1.38 6.51
CA LYS A 148 0.06 -1.65 5.19
C LYS A 148 0.11 -0.43 4.27
N ARG A 149 0.04 0.80 4.80
CA ARG A 149 0.21 2.03 4.02
C ARG A 149 1.68 2.30 3.66
N LEU A 150 2.61 2.02 4.57
CA LEU A 150 4.06 2.16 4.35
C LEU A 150 4.61 1.13 3.35
N GLU A 151 4.06 -0.08 3.33
CA GLU A 151 4.38 -1.13 2.35
C GLU A 151 3.95 -0.77 0.92
N LEU A 152 3.15 0.27 0.75
CA LEU A 152 2.56 0.68 -0.51
C LEU A 152 3.15 2.04 -0.99
N PHE A 153 4.45 2.03 -1.26
CA PHE A 153 5.17 2.83 -2.28
C PHE A 153 5.42 4.34 -2.08
N PRO A 154 6.66 4.80 -2.36
CA PRO A 154 7.00 6.17 -2.78
C PRO A 154 6.40 6.57 -4.15
N GLU A 155 6.17 5.61 -5.07
CA GLU A 155 5.74 5.90 -6.45
C GLU A 155 4.21 5.90 -6.65
N ARG A 156 3.43 5.49 -5.65
CA ARG A 156 1.96 5.65 -5.70
C ARG A 156 1.51 7.11 -5.72
N SER A 157 2.41 8.06 -5.42
CA SER A 157 2.10 9.49 -5.55
C SER A 157 1.83 9.87 -7.00
N GLN A 158 2.61 9.44 -7.99
CA GLN A 158 2.49 9.99 -9.35
C GLN A 158 1.14 9.68 -10.03
N LYS A 159 0.55 8.50 -9.81
CA LYS A 159 -0.79 8.15 -10.33
C LYS A 159 -1.92 8.83 -9.54
N MET A 160 -1.64 9.23 -8.31
CA MET A 160 -2.59 9.91 -7.42
C MET A 160 -2.44 11.43 -7.47
N GLU A 161 -1.33 11.95 -7.99
CA GLU A 161 -1.01 13.36 -8.18
C GLU A 161 -2.16 14.11 -8.85
N PRO A 162 -2.71 13.66 -10.00
CA PRO A 162 -3.85 14.36 -10.61
C PRO A 162 -5.11 14.35 -9.72
N LYS A 163 -5.28 13.35 -8.85
CA LYS A 163 -6.38 13.34 -7.88
C LYS A 163 -6.12 14.29 -6.73
N PHE A 164 -4.89 14.39 -6.23
CA PHE A 164 -4.52 15.33 -5.18
C PHE A 164 -4.58 16.78 -5.66
N GLU A 165 -4.12 17.06 -6.89
CA GLU A 165 -4.26 18.37 -7.54
C GLU A 165 -5.74 18.75 -7.67
N HIS A 166 -6.59 17.80 -8.10
CA HIS A 166 -8.02 18.04 -8.19
C HIS A 166 -8.68 18.31 -6.83
N LEU A 167 -8.26 17.60 -5.78
CA LEU A 167 -8.74 17.83 -4.41
C LEU A 167 -8.27 19.18 -3.86
N ALA A 168 -7.03 19.58 -4.12
CA ALA A 168 -6.49 20.88 -3.73
C ALA A 168 -7.23 22.03 -4.43
N MET A 169 -7.52 21.88 -5.73
CA MET A 169 -8.35 22.83 -6.48
C MET A 169 -9.76 22.95 -5.89
N TRP A 170 -10.35 21.84 -5.42
CA TRP A 170 -11.64 21.84 -4.74
C TRP A 170 -11.60 22.58 -3.41
N GLU A 171 -10.57 22.35 -2.59
CA GLU A 171 -10.38 23.07 -1.33
C GLU A 171 -10.19 24.57 -1.55
N GLU A 172 -9.45 24.98 -2.59
CA GLU A 172 -9.30 26.39 -2.97
C GLU A 172 -10.64 27.04 -3.35
N ARG A 173 -11.53 26.29 -4.01
CA ARG A 173 -12.91 26.72 -4.31
C ARG A 173 -13.84 26.70 -3.08
N GLY A 174 -13.38 26.24 -1.91
CA GLY A 174 -14.19 26.12 -0.69
C GLY A 174 -15.04 24.85 -0.60
N ILE A 175 -14.72 23.83 -1.40
CA ILE A 175 -15.40 22.54 -1.40
C ILE A 175 -14.72 21.61 -0.39
N ILE A 176 -15.50 20.95 0.47
CA ILE A 176 -14.98 20.04 1.50
C ILE A 176 -14.92 18.61 0.93
N PRO A 177 -13.76 18.02 0.62
CA PRO A 177 -13.69 16.80 -0.20
C PRO A 177 -14.23 15.54 0.48
N TYR A 178 -14.26 15.48 1.82
CA TYR A 178 -14.59 14.28 2.59
C TYR A 178 -16.01 14.25 3.14
N THR A 179 -16.71 15.38 3.20
CA THR A 179 -18.11 15.47 3.66
C THR A 179 -18.76 16.75 3.15
N MET A 180 -20.08 16.75 3.06
CA MET A 180 -20.89 17.96 2.80
C MET A 180 -21.48 18.56 4.09
N TRP A 181 -21.38 17.86 5.22
CA TRP A 181 -22.02 18.20 6.50
C TRP A 181 -21.05 18.80 7.54
N ASP A 182 -20.01 19.53 7.10
CA ASP A 182 -19.01 20.12 8.00
C ASP A 182 -19.39 21.54 8.43
N PHE A 183 -20.52 21.68 9.14
CA PHE A 183 -20.98 22.96 9.69
C PHE A 183 -21.78 22.76 10.97
N ALA A 184 -21.59 23.67 11.94
CA ALA A 184 -22.25 23.58 13.25
C ALA A 184 -23.69 24.12 13.25
N TYR A 185 -23.99 25.08 12.37
CA TYR A 185 -25.28 25.77 12.31
C TYR A 185 -25.73 25.97 10.87
N ARG A 186 -27.05 25.98 10.66
CA ARG A 186 -27.66 26.33 9.38
C ARG A 186 -27.59 27.84 9.17
N ASP A 187 -27.22 28.26 7.97
CA ASP A 187 -27.32 29.66 7.58
C ASP A 187 -28.74 30.03 7.15
N ASP A 188 -29.14 31.27 7.41
CA ASP A 188 -30.50 31.77 7.16
C ASP A 188 -30.60 32.64 5.89
N TYR A 189 -29.56 32.67 5.05
CA TYR A 189 -29.55 33.56 3.89
C TYR A 189 -30.36 33.06 2.68
N ALA A 190 -30.69 31.77 2.62
CA ALA A 190 -31.37 31.13 1.49
C ALA A 190 -32.47 30.17 1.97
N GLY A 191 -33.63 30.25 1.31
CA GLY A 191 -34.82 29.46 1.64
C GLY A 191 -35.41 29.75 3.02
N ASP A 192 -36.70 29.46 3.16
CA ASP A 192 -37.40 29.58 4.45
C ASP A 192 -36.97 28.48 5.44
N LYS A 193 -36.57 28.90 6.64
CA LYS A 193 -36.11 28.00 7.71
C LYS A 193 -37.24 27.18 8.33
N ASP A 194 -38.45 27.72 8.31
CA ASP A 194 -39.63 27.14 8.95
C ASP A 194 -40.42 26.25 7.96
N PHE A 195 -39.98 26.17 6.71
CA PHE A 195 -40.58 25.29 5.70
C PHE A 195 -40.38 23.81 6.04
N HIS A 196 -41.45 23.04 5.94
CA HIS A 196 -41.41 21.60 6.19
C HIS A 196 -40.56 20.88 5.12
N GLY A 197 -39.43 20.31 5.52
CA GLY A 197 -38.46 19.68 4.61
C GLY A 197 -37.38 20.64 4.09
N ASN A 198 -37.16 21.75 4.80
CA ASN A 198 -36.05 22.67 4.58
C ASN A 198 -34.68 21.96 4.51
N CYS A 199 -33.86 22.39 3.56
CA CYS A 199 -32.46 21.99 3.40
C CYS A 199 -31.52 23.14 3.77
N SER A 200 -30.44 22.84 4.49
CA SER A 200 -29.41 23.83 4.82
C SER A 200 -28.78 24.41 3.56
N PRO A 201 -28.67 25.75 3.40
CA PRO A 201 -28.07 26.36 2.22
C PRO A 201 -26.70 25.79 1.91
N GLN A 202 -25.84 25.64 2.92
CA GLN A 202 -24.45 25.17 2.78
C GLN A 202 -24.35 23.80 2.08
N ILE A 203 -25.34 22.93 2.27
CA ILE A 203 -25.40 21.64 1.57
C ILE A 203 -25.60 21.83 0.07
N VAL A 204 -26.52 22.73 -0.28
CA VAL A 204 -26.81 23.04 -1.67
C VAL A 204 -25.62 23.77 -2.31
N GLU A 205 -24.92 24.65 -1.57
CA GLU A 205 -23.69 25.29 -2.06
C GLU A 205 -22.64 24.26 -2.46
N GLN A 206 -22.38 23.27 -1.60
CA GLN A 206 -21.43 22.20 -1.87
C GLN A 206 -21.82 21.40 -3.13
N CYS A 207 -23.12 21.17 -3.37
CA CYS A 207 -23.59 20.53 -4.60
C CYS A 207 -23.39 21.42 -5.83
N ILE A 208 -23.76 22.70 -5.76
CA ILE A 208 -23.64 23.66 -6.86
C ILE A 208 -22.18 23.82 -7.27
N TRP A 209 -21.26 23.96 -6.32
CA TRP A 209 -19.82 24.08 -6.60
C TRP A 209 -19.19 22.82 -7.22
N ARG A 210 -19.74 21.63 -6.97
CA ARG A 210 -19.22 20.36 -7.49
C ARG A 210 -19.70 20.02 -8.89
N PHE A 211 -20.94 20.37 -9.22
CA PHE A 211 -21.62 19.84 -10.39
C PHE A 211 -21.96 20.89 -11.44
N THR A 212 -21.72 22.17 -11.15
CA THR A 212 -22.10 23.27 -12.05
C THR A 212 -21.03 24.34 -12.11
N GLU A 213 -20.89 24.97 -13.26
CA GLU A 213 -20.08 26.17 -13.47
C GLU A 213 -20.98 27.41 -13.52
N GLU A 214 -20.37 28.60 -13.53
CA GLU A 214 -21.14 29.84 -13.65
C GLU A 214 -21.96 29.85 -14.95
N ARG A 215 -23.20 30.35 -14.87
CA ARG A 215 -24.18 30.47 -15.96
C ARG A 215 -24.80 29.16 -16.43
N ASP A 216 -24.50 28.03 -15.80
CA ASP A 216 -25.22 26.79 -16.07
C ASP A 216 -26.68 26.89 -15.65
N LEU A 217 -27.56 26.21 -16.39
CA LEU A 217 -28.99 26.09 -16.06
C LEU A 217 -29.18 24.98 -15.04
N VAL A 218 -29.68 25.32 -13.86
CA VAL A 218 -29.96 24.36 -12.78
C VAL A 218 -31.46 24.16 -12.66
N VAL A 219 -31.91 22.92 -12.87
CA VAL A 219 -33.32 22.55 -12.76
C VAL A 219 -33.54 21.81 -11.44
N ASP A 220 -34.28 22.44 -10.54
CA ASP A 220 -34.74 21.83 -9.29
C ASP A 220 -36.24 21.47 -9.40
N PRO A 221 -36.59 20.20 -9.64
CA PRO A 221 -38.00 19.77 -9.73
C PRO A 221 -38.71 19.78 -8.37
N MET A 222 -37.97 19.94 -7.26
CA MET A 222 -38.46 19.89 -5.89
C MET A 222 -38.04 21.14 -5.12
N ALA A 223 -38.24 22.32 -5.76
CA ALA A 223 -37.77 23.62 -5.28
C ALA A 223 -38.14 23.99 -3.84
N GLY A 224 -39.16 23.36 -3.25
CA GLY A 224 -39.48 23.47 -1.82
C GLY A 224 -39.56 24.92 -1.34
N SER A 225 -38.72 25.27 -0.36
CA SER A 225 -38.60 26.62 0.20
C SER A 225 -37.82 27.62 -0.67
N GLY A 226 -37.30 27.20 -1.82
CA GLY A 226 -36.52 28.02 -2.74
C GLY A 226 -35.02 28.05 -2.47
N THR A 227 -34.49 27.25 -1.52
CA THR A 227 -33.07 27.27 -1.14
C THR A 227 -32.13 27.12 -2.34
N ALA A 228 -32.41 26.18 -3.25
CA ALA A 228 -31.57 25.97 -4.43
C ALA A 228 -31.57 27.15 -5.39
N LEU A 229 -32.72 27.81 -5.56
CA LEU A 229 -32.84 29.00 -6.41
C LEU A 229 -32.01 30.17 -5.85
N ASP A 230 -32.10 30.40 -4.54
CA ASP A 230 -31.34 31.48 -3.88
C ASP A 230 -29.84 31.24 -3.93
N VAL A 231 -29.41 29.99 -3.70
CA VAL A 231 -28.01 29.56 -3.83
C VAL A 231 -27.52 29.71 -5.27
N CYS A 232 -28.31 29.28 -6.26
CA CYS A 232 -27.97 29.44 -7.68
C CYS A 232 -27.78 30.90 -8.05
N ARG A 233 -28.69 31.79 -7.62
CA ARG A 233 -28.57 33.24 -7.85
C ARG A 233 -27.31 33.81 -7.23
N ARG A 234 -27.00 33.44 -5.99
CA ARG A 234 -25.79 33.90 -5.29
C ARG A 234 -24.52 33.53 -6.04
N PHE A 235 -24.49 32.36 -6.66
CA PHE A 235 -23.34 31.86 -7.41
C PHE A 235 -23.46 32.05 -8.92
N ASN A 236 -24.31 32.95 -9.43
CA ASN A 236 -24.47 33.21 -10.86
C ASN A 236 -24.83 31.98 -11.73
N ARG A 237 -25.58 31.03 -11.19
CA ARG A 237 -26.25 29.96 -11.96
C ARG A 237 -27.63 30.44 -12.41
N ARG A 238 -28.13 29.88 -13.52
CA ARG A 238 -29.39 30.26 -14.17
C ARG A 238 -30.51 29.28 -13.87
#